data_AF-A0A959YHU2-F1
#
_entry.id   AF-A0A959YHU2-F1
#
_cell.length_a   1.000
_cell.length_b   1.000
_cell.length_c   1.000
_cell.angle_alpha   90.00
_cell.angle_beta   90.00
_cell.angle_gamma   90.00
#
_symmetry.space_group_name_H-M   'P 1'
#
loop_
_entity.id
_entity.type
_entity.pdbx_description
1 polymer ?
#
loop_
_entity_poly.entity_id
_entity_poly.type
_entity_poly.pdbx_seq_one_letter_code
_entity_poly.pdbx_strand_id
1 'polypeptide(L)'
;MTRNQWTYAALILMAVLNIALLFMLLSRPGPIGGKHRGPKQLIIERLDLDAAQVEAYELLIQEHRAAIDRLEEELILSRSALYERMDAEGSDAIFTRVSALRDSIERIHVGHIEAIGRLCRPDQMAAFRALRG
;
A
#
# COMPACT_ATOMS: atom_id res chain seq x y z
N MET A 1 -41.32 6.81 40.97
CA MET A 1 -40.66 6.40 39.71
C MET A 1 -39.37 5.67 40.06
N THR A 2 -39.29 4.37 39.77
CA THR A 2 -38.28 3.46 40.32
C THR A 2 -36.94 3.59 39.58
N ARG A 3 -35.83 3.57 40.33
CA ARG A 3 -34.42 3.70 39.88
C ARG A 3 -34.07 2.98 38.57
N ASN A 4 -34.72 1.85 38.28
CA ASN A 4 -34.50 1.06 37.07
C ASN A 4 -34.93 1.77 35.77
N GLN A 5 -35.94 2.66 35.82
CA GLN A 5 -36.42 3.37 34.64
C GLN A 5 -35.37 4.35 34.10
N TRP A 6 -34.60 4.98 34.98
CA TRP A 6 -33.51 5.89 34.61
C TRP A 6 -32.31 5.13 34.03
N THR A 7 -32.00 3.94 34.56
CA THR A 7 -30.91 3.12 34.01
C THR A 7 -31.25 2.59 32.61
N TYR A 8 -32.51 2.19 32.37
CA TYR A 8 -32.94 1.79 31.03
C TYR A 8 -32.95 2.98 30.06
N ALA A 9 -33.40 4.15 30.51
CA ALA A 9 -33.35 5.37 29.70
C ALA A 9 -31.91 5.77 29.31
N ALA A 10 -30.98 5.70 30.27
CA ALA A 10 -29.57 5.99 30.01
C ALA A 10 -28.93 4.99 29.03
N LEU A 11 -29.26 3.69 29.16
CA LEU A 11 -28.75 2.65 28.27
C LEU A 11 -29.27 2.81 26.84
N ILE A 12 -30.56 3.12 26.68
CA ILE A 12 -31.17 3.38 25.36
C ILE A 12 -30.54 4.63 24.73
N LEU A 13 -30.37 5.72 25.50
CA LEU A 13 -29.74 6.95 25.00
C LEU A 13 -28.31 6.69 24.52
N MET A 14 -27.52 5.93 25.28
CA MET A 14 -26.15 5.57 24.92
C MET A 14 -26.12 4.71 23.65
N ALA A 15 -27.01 3.74 23.51
CA ALA A 15 -27.13 2.93 22.30
C ALA A 15 -27.49 3.78 21.07
N VAL A 16 -28.46 4.69 21.20
CA VAL A 16 -28.88 5.59 20.12
C VAL A 16 -27.74 6.52 19.70
N LEU A 17 -27.01 7.10 20.64
CA LEU A 17 -25.86 7.97 20.35
C LEU A 17 -24.74 7.21 19.61
N ASN A 18 -24.45 5.98 20.02
CA ASN A 18 -23.45 5.14 19.33
C ASN A 18 -23.89 4.76 17.91
N ILE A 19 -25.16 4.38 17.72
CA ILE A 19 -25.72 4.07 16.41
C ILE A 19 -25.72 5.32 15.51
N ALA A 20 -26.08 6.49 16.05
CA ALA A 20 -26.04 7.75 15.32
C ALA A 20 -24.62 8.13 14.92
N LEU A 21 -23.62 7.94 15.79
CA LEU A 21 -22.21 8.14 15.45
C LEU A 21 -21.75 7.18 14.35
N LEU A 22 -22.10 5.89 14.47
CA LEU A 22 -21.76 4.88 13.48
C LEU A 22 -22.38 5.22 12.12
N PHE A 23 -23.65 5.61 12.13
CA PHE A 23 -24.37 6.04 10.94
C PHE A 23 -23.75 7.31 10.34
N MET A 24 -23.36 8.30 11.15
CA MET A 24 -22.68 9.50 10.66
C MET A 24 -21.29 9.20 10.09
N LEU A 25 -20.56 8.24 10.66
CA LEU A 25 -19.26 7.80 10.16
C LEU A 25 -19.40 7.03 8.83
N LEU A 26 -20.40 6.15 8.72
CA LEU A 26 -20.70 5.36 7.52
C LEU A 26 -21.39 6.18 6.42
N SER A 27 -22.17 7.19 6.81
CA SER A 27 -22.92 8.08 5.90
C SER A 27 -22.16 9.36 5.58
N ARG A 28 -20.92 9.52 6.07
CA ARG A 28 -20.00 10.46 5.44
C ARG A 28 -19.92 10.00 3.98
N PRO A 29 -20.30 10.83 2.99
CA PRO A 29 -19.87 10.59 1.64
C PRO A 29 -18.34 10.66 1.69
N GLY A 30 -17.69 9.50 1.85
CA GLY A 30 -16.27 9.37 1.56
C GLY A 30 -16.09 9.95 0.17
N PRO A 31 -15.08 10.81 -0.07
CA PRO A 31 -15.05 11.72 -1.21
C PRO A 31 -15.47 11.03 -2.51
N ILE A 32 -16.77 11.16 -2.85
CA ILE A 32 -17.33 10.64 -4.09
C ILE A 32 -16.90 11.66 -5.14
N GLY A 33 -15.87 11.34 -5.91
CA GLY A 33 -15.58 12.04 -7.17
C GLY A 33 -14.20 12.66 -7.33
N GLY A 34 -13.30 12.57 -6.35
CA GLY A 34 -11.88 12.70 -6.67
C GLY A 34 -11.41 11.36 -7.20
N LYS A 35 -11.14 11.21 -8.52
CA LYS A 35 -10.34 10.07 -9.01
C LYS A 35 -9.22 9.86 -7.99
N HIS A 36 -9.20 8.74 -7.29
CA HIS A 36 -8.03 8.35 -6.52
C HIS A 36 -6.91 8.28 -7.56
N ARG A 37 -6.17 9.39 -7.70
CA ARG A 37 -5.04 9.48 -8.61
C ARG A 37 -4.00 8.59 -7.96
N GLY A 38 -4.03 7.32 -8.34
CA GLY A 38 -3.07 6.34 -7.86
C GLY A 38 -1.65 6.83 -8.15
N PRO A 39 -0.63 6.26 -7.49
CA PRO A 39 0.76 6.67 -7.66
C PRO A 39 1.21 6.75 -9.13
N LYS A 40 0.64 5.90 -10.00
CA LYS A 40 0.79 5.98 -11.47
C LYS A 40 0.47 7.38 -12.03
N GLN A 41 -0.73 7.89 -11.71
CA GLN A 41 -1.22 9.14 -12.29
C GLN A 41 -0.46 10.35 -11.76
N LEU A 42 -0.01 10.29 -10.50
CA LEU A 42 0.90 11.29 -9.95
C LEU A 42 2.22 11.33 -10.74
N ILE A 43 2.81 10.18 -11.06
CA ILE A 43 4.07 10.11 -11.82
C ILE A 43 3.90 10.64 -13.25
N ILE A 44 2.81 10.27 -13.93
CA ILE A 44 2.51 10.77 -15.28
C ILE A 44 2.41 12.29 -15.30
N GLU A 45 1.66 12.87 -14.36
CA GLU A 45 1.46 14.32 -14.27
C GLU A 45 2.72 15.07 -13.82
N ARG A 46 3.47 14.51 -12.86
CA ARG A 46 4.66 15.16 -12.29
C ARG A 46 5.84 15.18 -13.25
N LEU A 47 5.96 14.16 -14.09
CA LEU A 47 7.01 14.04 -15.09
C LEU A 47 6.56 14.49 -16.48
N ASP A 48 5.29 14.91 -16.63
CA ASP A 48 4.69 15.31 -17.90
C ASP A 48 4.95 14.27 -19.01
N LEU A 49 4.60 13.01 -18.72
CA LEU A 49 4.85 11.90 -19.64
C LEU A 49 3.95 12.00 -20.88
N ASP A 50 4.55 11.84 -22.06
CA ASP A 50 3.82 11.77 -23.32
C ASP A 50 3.12 10.41 -23.52
N ALA A 51 2.29 10.29 -24.56
CA ALA A 51 1.51 9.07 -24.79
C ALA A 51 2.37 7.80 -24.95
N ALA A 52 3.53 7.89 -25.60
CA ALA A 52 4.43 6.75 -25.78
C ALA A 52 5.14 6.38 -24.47
N GLN A 53 5.53 7.38 -23.68
CA GLN A 53 6.09 7.18 -22.34
C GLN A 53 5.06 6.58 -21.38
N VAL A 54 3.79 6.97 -21.47
CA VAL A 54 2.70 6.42 -20.66
C VAL A 54 2.48 4.94 -20.98
N GLU A 55 2.47 4.55 -22.25
CA GLU A 55 2.34 3.14 -22.65
C GLU A 55 3.51 2.28 -22.14
N ALA A 56 4.74 2.77 -22.31
CA ALA A 56 5.93 2.09 -21.78
C ALA A 56 5.92 2.00 -20.25
N TYR A 57 5.44 3.05 -19.58
CA TYR A 57 5.31 3.08 -18.12
C TYR A 57 4.24 2.10 -17.62
N GLU A 58 3.14 1.93 -18.35
CA GLU A 58 2.12 0.93 -18.01
C GLU A 58 2.67 -0.49 -18.03
N LEU A 59 3.44 -0.83 -19.06
CA LEU A 59 4.11 -2.12 -19.14
C LEU A 59 5.08 -2.31 -17.95
N LEU A 60 5.89 -1.29 -17.65
CA LEU A 60 6.82 -1.30 -16.54
C LEU A 60 6.12 -1.53 -15.19
N ILE A 61 4.93 -0.94 -14.98
CA ILE A 61 4.13 -1.16 -13.77
C ILE A 61 3.64 -2.62 -13.71
N GLN A 62 3.18 -3.17 -14.83
CA GLN A 62 2.67 -4.55 -14.86
C GLN A 62 3.79 -5.55 -14.53
N GLU A 63 4.97 -5.39 -15.15
CA GLU A 63 6.15 -6.22 -14.87
C GLU A 63 6.59 -6.10 -13.40
N HIS A 64 6.63 -4.87 -12.88
CA HIS A 64 6.99 -4.61 -11.50
C HIS A 64 6.04 -5.29 -10.52
N ARG A 65 4.72 -5.14 -10.71
CA ARG A 65 3.71 -5.77 -9.85
C ARG A 65 3.82 -7.29 -9.86
N ALA A 66 3.89 -7.89 -11.04
CA ALA A 66 4.01 -9.35 -11.16
C ALA A 66 5.27 -9.88 -10.44
N ALA A 67 6.38 -9.15 -10.50
CA ALA A 67 7.61 -9.53 -9.81
C ALA A 67 7.50 -9.37 -8.28
N ILE A 68 6.88 -8.30 -7.80
CA ILE A 68 6.69 -8.03 -6.37
C ILE A 68 5.68 -8.98 -5.75
N ASP A 69 4.51 -9.18 -6.37
CA ASP A 69 3.41 -9.99 -5.81
C ASP A 69 3.90 -11.41 -5.47
N ARG A 70 4.69 -12.01 -6.38
CA ARG A 70 5.30 -13.33 -6.16
C ARG A 70 6.23 -13.35 -4.96
N LEU A 71 7.12 -12.36 -4.84
CA LEU A 71 8.10 -12.32 -3.75
C LEU A 71 7.47 -11.97 -2.40
N GLU A 72 6.42 -11.16 -2.40
CA GLU A 72 5.64 -10.84 -1.20
C GLU A 72 4.90 -12.07 -0.68
N GLU A 73 4.29 -12.86 -1.56
CA GLU A 73 3.67 -14.13 -1.16
C GLU A 73 4.69 -15.07 -0.52
N GLU A 74 5.85 -15.25 -1.15
CA GLU A 74 6.95 -16.05 -0.60
C GLU A 74 7.47 -15.50 0.74
N LEU A 75 7.50 -14.18 0.91
CA LEU A 75 7.94 -13.51 2.13
C LEU A 75 6.94 -13.71 3.27
N ILE A 76 5.63 -13.60 2.99
CA ILE A 76 4.57 -13.83 3.97
C ILE A 76 4.64 -15.27 4.48
N LEU A 77 4.73 -16.24 3.58
CA LEU A 77 4.83 -17.66 3.95
C LEU A 77 6.10 -17.95 4.76
N SER A 78 7.24 -17.38 4.34
CA SER A 78 8.51 -17.57 5.04
C SER A 78 8.51 -16.92 6.44
N ARG A 79 7.84 -15.78 6.61
CA ARG A 79 7.67 -15.14 7.92
C ARG A 79 6.76 -15.93 8.84
N SER A 80 5.63 -16.43 8.34
CA SER A 80 4.74 -17.30 9.13
C SER A 80 5.49 -18.53 9.61
N ALA A 81 6.24 -19.19 8.72
CA ALA A 81 7.07 -20.35 9.09
C ALA A 81 8.16 -20.02 10.12
N LEU A 82 8.76 -18.82 10.04
CA LEU A 82 9.74 -18.35 11.01
C LEU A 82 9.12 -18.22 12.41
N TYR A 83 7.94 -17.60 12.50
CA TYR A 83 7.25 -17.39 13.78
C TYR A 83 6.76 -18.69 14.41
N GLU A 84 6.36 -19.68 13.61
CA GLU A 84 5.97 -21.00 14.11
C GLU A 84 7.15 -21.83 14.64
N ARG A 85 8.38 -21.55 14.19
CA ARG A 85 9.58 -22.36 14.46
C ARG A 85 10.69 -21.59 15.17
N MET A 86 10.36 -20.52 15.90
CA MET A 86 11.35 -19.64 16.53
C MET A 86 12.35 -20.38 17.43
N ASP A 87 11.90 -21.43 18.13
CA ASP A 87 12.72 -22.19 19.08
C ASP A 87 13.26 -23.51 18.51
N ALA A 88 13.09 -23.75 17.21
CA ALA A 88 13.53 -24.97 16.54
C ALA A 88 14.89 -24.81 15.87
N GLU A 89 15.70 -25.88 15.88
CA GLU A 89 16.90 -25.96 15.05
C GLU A 89 16.52 -25.72 13.57
N GLY A 90 17.16 -24.73 12.93
CA GLY A 90 16.88 -24.34 11.54
C GLY A 90 16.13 -23.02 11.35
N SER A 91 15.76 -22.32 12.43
CA SER A 91 15.18 -20.95 12.36
C SER A 91 16.10 -19.95 11.63
N ASP A 92 17.42 -20.08 11.78
CA ASP A 92 18.44 -19.26 11.08
C ASP A 92 18.36 -19.36 9.55
N ALA A 93 18.05 -20.55 9.02
CA ALA A 93 17.89 -20.74 7.57
C ALA A 93 16.64 -20.01 7.05
N ILE A 94 15.55 -20.06 7.82
CA ILE A 94 14.31 -19.34 7.48
C ILE A 94 14.54 -17.83 7.59
N PHE A 95 15.27 -17.36 8.62
CA PHE A 95 15.63 -15.96 8.78
C PHE A 95 16.48 -15.45 7.60
N THR A 96 17.43 -16.26 7.14
CA THR A 96 18.26 -15.95 5.96
C THR A 96 17.40 -15.86 4.70
N ARG A 97 16.44 -16.78 4.52
CA ARG A 97 15.49 -16.74 3.39
C ARG A 97 14.63 -15.47 3.42
N VAL A 98 14.06 -15.12 4.57
CA VAL A 98 13.29 -13.88 4.77
C VAL A 98 14.14 -12.66 4.40
N SER A 99 15.39 -12.62 4.83
CA SER A 99 16.31 -11.51 4.53
C SER A 99 16.61 -11.40 3.04
N ALA A 100 16.87 -12.53 2.36
CA ALA A 100 17.11 -12.56 0.91
C ALA A 100 15.89 -12.12 0.09
N LEU A 101 14.68 -12.50 0.50
CA LEU A 101 13.44 -12.07 -0.14
C LEU A 101 13.24 -10.56 0.00
N ARG A 102 13.48 -9.99 1.19
CA ARG A 102 13.40 -8.53 1.40
C ARG A 102 14.41 -7.77 0.54
N ASP A 103 15.65 -8.27 0.46
CA ASP A 103 16.69 -7.69 -0.38
C ASP A 103 16.30 -7.71 -1.86
N SER A 104 15.71 -8.82 -2.33
CA SER A 104 15.23 -8.94 -3.71
C SER A 104 14.10 -7.95 -4.03
N ILE A 105 13.14 -7.81 -3.12
CA ILE A 105 12.04 -6.82 -3.23
C ILE A 105 12.62 -5.40 -3.32
N GLU A 106 13.57 -5.05 -2.45
CA GLU A 106 14.16 -3.70 -2.46
C GLU A 106 14.92 -3.41 -3.76
N ARG A 107 15.67 -4.39 -4.29
CA ARG A 107 16.33 -4.25 -5.59
C ARG A 107 15.33 -4.02 -6.73
N ILE A 108 14.17 -4.67 -6.69
CA ILE A 108 13.11 -4.46 -7.69
C ILE A 108 12.48 -3.07 -7.55
N HIS A 109 12.25 -2.57 -6.34
CA HIS A 109 11.78 -1.19 -6.13
C HIS A 109 12.77 -0.16 -6.67
N VAL A 110 14.05 -0.29 -6.33
CA VAL A 110 15.11 0.59 -6.85
C VAL A 110 15.19 0.50 -8.37
N GLY A 111 15.16 -0.71 -8.92
CA GLY A 111 15.17 -0.95 -10.36
C GLY A 111 13.97 -0.32 -11.08
N HIS A 112 12.78 -0.33 -10.47
CA HIS A 112 11.60 0.32 -11.03
C HIS A 112 11.77 1.84 -11.13
N ILE A 113 12.31 2.48 -10.08
CA ILE A 113 12.61 3.91 -10.09
C ILE A 113 13.64 4.25 -11.18
N GLU A 114 14.70 3.45 -11.33
CA GLU A 114 15.67 3.63 -12.40
C GLU A 114 15.05 3.49 -13.80
N ALA A 115 14.18 2.51 -13.98
CA ALA A 115 13.48 2.29 -15.25
C ALA A 115 12.56 3.46 -15.61
N ILE A 116 11.86 4.06 -14.64
CA ILE A 116 11.12 5.32 -14.85
C ILE A 116 12.07 6.42 -15.32
N GLY A 117 13.25 6.52 -14.72
CA GLY A 117 14.29 7.48 -15.13
C GLY A 117 14.75 7.30 -16.58
N ARG A 118 14.82 6.06 -17.07
CA ARG A 118 15.18 5.75 -18.47
C ARG A 118 14.09 6.12 -19.47
N LEU A 119 12.82 6.19 -19.02
CA LEU A 119 11.72 6.68 -19.85
C LEU A 119 11.75 8.20 -20.01
N CYS A 120 12.37 8.93 -19.08
CA CYS A 120 12.38 10.38 -19.07
C CYS A 120 13.31 10.97 -20.16
N ARG A 121 12.82 12.00 -20.84
CA ARG A 121 13.63 12.84 -21.73
C ARG A 121 14.52 13.82 -20.94
N PRO A 122 15.51 14.46 -21.58
CA PRO A 122 16.41 15.40 -20.90
C PRO A 122 15.69 16.54 -20.18
N ASP A 123 14.59 17.06 -20.73
CA ASP A 123 13.73 18.10 -20.15
C ASP A 123 13.01 17.65 -18.87
N GLN A 124 12.68 16.36 -18.76
CA GLN A 124 11.94 15.80 -17.62
C GLN A 124 12.87 15.37 -16.46
N MET A 125 14.18 15.29 -16.71
CA MET A 125 15.15 14.73 -15.75
C MET A 125 15.26 15.56 -14.47
N ALA A 126 15.01 16.87 -14.52
CA ALA A 126 14.95 17.72 -13.34
C ALA A 126 13.77 17.34 -12.42
N ALA A 127 12.58 17.13 -13.00
CA ALA A 127 11.39 16.68 -12.27
C ALA A 127 11.58 15.27 -11.69
N PHE A 128 12.21 14.36 -12.45
CA PHE A 128 12.54 13.02 -11.98
C PHE A 128 13.50 13.02 -10.78
N ARG A 129 14.53 13.87 -10.80
CA ARG A 129 15.46 14.02 -9.67
C ARG A 129 14.76 14.56 -8.42
N ALA A 130 13.81 15.47 -8.57
CA ALA A 130 13.00 15.99 -7.46
C ALA A 130 11.95 14.98 -6.95
N LEU A 131 11.62 13.94 -7.72
CA LEU A 131 10.70 12.88 -7.29
C LEU A 131 11.40 11.85 -6.38
N ARG A 132 12.72 11.70 -6.51
CA ARG A 132 13.53 10.71 -5.77
C ARG A 132 14.28 11.27 -4.56
N GLY A 133 14.19 12.57 -4.27
CA GLY A 133 15.01 13.28 -3.27
C GLY A 133 14.31 14.45 -2.63
#